data_AF-A0A9P8AAT6-F1
#
_entry.id   AF-A0A9P8AAT6-F1
#
_cell.length_a   1.000
_cell.length_b   1.000
_cell.length_c   1.000
_cell.angle_alpha   90.00
_cell.angle_beta   90.00
_cell.angle_gamma   90.00
#
_symmetry.space_group_name_H-M   'P 1'
#
loop_
_entity.id
_entity.type
_entity.pdbx_description
1 polymer ?
#
loop_
_entity_poly.entity_id
_entity_poly.type
_entity_poly.pdbx_seq_one_letter_code
_entity_poly.pdbx_strand_id
1 'polypeptide(L)'
;MTAQEPSYVLKDAPGKGMGMFATRDIKRGECILSEKPLVFATRNFVRTQLAIDAMTEPDKTSFFALHNVHSDVPTAFGIVRTNGLPLGAKAVDCAVYKVMSRINHACAPNVHHTWNSKKKKEDLHAIQDIASGDEILTSYLEPFLVREERMEFLRKNFKFECHCSLCAAPSPEYDLTVKRVKICSDLIMTCASSHPRKSIQFVREVLALLDSIGGEGKTPFYYDGYQICAMYGDYTFAQEWANLLLESYLMDAGEDGDEYERYLRYSKNPRSHERAGCAPRQILS
;
A
#
# COMPACT_ATOMS: atom_id res chain seq x y z
N MET A 1 25.08 -23.06 -3.54
CA MET A 1 23.73 -22.62 -3.14
C MET A 1 22.84 -22.83 -4.34
N THR A 2 21.96 -23.84 -4.29
CA THR A 2 20.97 -24.05 -5.35
C THR A 2 20.11 -22.79 -5.45
N ALA A 3 20.00 -22.21 -6.64
CA ALA A 3 19.10 -21.08 -6.86
C ALA A 3 17.71 -21.53 -6.40
N GLN A 4 17.18 -20.89 -5.36
CA GLN A 4 15.83 -21.15 -4.89
C GLN A 4 14.89 -20.86 -6.04
N GLU A 5 14.02 -21.80 -6.37
CA GLU A 5 13.03 -21.59 -7.43
C GLU A 5 12.25 -20.31 -7.14
N PRO A 6 12.02 -19.45 -8.17
CA PRO A 6 11.31 -18.20 -7.97
C PRO A 6 9.92 -18.50 -7.41
N SER A 7 9.48 -17.71 -6.43
CA SER A 7 8.17 -17.84 -5.77
C SER A 7 6.99 -17.51 -6.68
N TYR A 8 7.26 -17.03 -7.90
CA TYR A 8 6.23 -16.61 -8.85
C TYR A 8 6.61 -16.91 -10.30
N VAL A 9 5.60 -16.91 -11.15
CA VAL A 9 5.71 -16.95 -12.61
C VAL A 9 4.77 -15.92 -13.24
N LEU A 10 5.20 -15.32 -14.34
CA LEU A 10 4.33 -14.48 -15.18
C LEU A 10 3.72 -15.35 -16.30
N LYS A 11 2.40 -15.32 -16.43
CA LYS A 11 1.68 -16.02 -17.51
C LYS A 11 0.42 -15.24 -17.90
N ASP A 12 -0.20 -15.62 -19.01
CA ASP A 12 -1.48 -15.05 -19.42
C ASP A 12 -2.55 -15.29 -18.35
N ALA A 13 -3.23 -14.21 -17.98
CA ALA A 13 -4.40 -14.16 -17.13
C ALA A 13 -5.61 -13.84 -18.03
N PRO A 14 -6.52 -14.80 -18.27
CA PRO A 14 -7.65 -14.63 -19.19
C PRO A 14 -8.46 -13.36 -18.88
N GLY A 15 -8.59 -12.49 -19.89
CA GLY A 15 -9.32 -11.21 -19.77
C GLY A 15 -8.60 -10.09 -19.02
N LYS A 16 -7.38 -10.33 -18.49
CA LYS A 16 -6.57 -9.33 -17.76
C LYS A 16 -5.20 -9.07 -18.38
N GLY A 17 -4.84 -9.78 -19.45
CA GLY A 17 -3.51 -9.69 -20.06
C GLY A 17 -2.52 -10.61 -19.35
N MET A 18 -1.36 -10.11 -18.95
CA MET A 18 -0.40 -10.88 -18.14
C MET A 18 -0.77 -10.78 -16.66
N GLY A 19 -0.52 -11.85 -15.90
CA GLY A 19 -0.65 -11.87 -14.45
C GLY A 19 0.55 -12.55 -13.78
N MET A 20 0.70 -12.31 -12.48
CA MET A 20 1.70 -12.93 -11.63
C MET A 20 1.03 -14.02 -10.79
N PHE A 21 1.63 -15.21 -10.73
CA PHE A 21 1.05 -16.36 -10.04
C PHE A 21 2.08 -17.04 -9.16
N ALA A 22 1.67 -17.49 -7.99
CA ALA A 22 2.53 -18.22 -7.07
C ALA A 22 2.93 -19.59 -7.66
N THR A 23 4.21 -19.96 -7.54
CA THR A 23 4.74 -21.28 -7.97
C THR A 23 4.79 -22.28 -6.82
N ARG A 24 4.71 -21.78 -5.58
CA ARG A 24 4.67 -22.53 -4.34
C ARG A 24 3.80 -21.78 -3.33
N ASP A 25 3.54 -22.38 -2.19
CA ASP A 25 2.93 -21.66 -1.09
C ASP A 25 3.86 -20.53 -0.62
N ILE A 26 3.27 -19.34 -0.43
CA ILE A 26 3.92 -18.13 0.06
C ILE A 26 3.28 -17.79 1.39
N LYS A 27 4.11 -17.55 2.42
CA LYS A 27 3.60 -17.22 3.75
C LYS A 27 3.36 -15.72 3.88
N ARG A 28 2.34 -15.35 4.68
CA ARG A 28 2.14 -13.97 5.10
C ARG A 28 3.45 -13.38 5.67
N GLY A 29 3.76 -12.16 5.26
CA GLY A 29 4.99 -11.42 5.60
C GLY A 29 6.19 -11.74 4.70
N GLU A 30 6.10 -12.73 3.82
CA GLU A 30 7.20 -13.10 2.93
C GLU A 30 7.43 -12.04 1.84
N CYS A 31 8.68 -11.62 1.64
CA CYS A 31 9.08 -10.78 0.51
C CYS A 31 9.16 -11.62 -0.77
N ILE A 32 8.24 -11.39 -1.70
CA ILE A 32 8.12 -12.13 -2.97
C ILE A 32 9.09 -11.58 -4.02
N LEU A 33 9.23 -10.26 -4.10
CA LEU A 33 10.00 -9.57 -5.13
C LEU A 33 10.55 -8.25 -4.61
N SER A 34 11.80 -7.94 -4.95
CA SER A 34 12.45 -6.65 -4.70
C SER A 34 13.09 -6.13 -5.98
N GLU A 35 12.39 -5.21 -6.68
CA GLU A 35 12.67 -4.83 -8.07
C GLU A 35 13.14 -3.37 -8.20
N LYS A 36 14.18 -3.13 -9.02
CA LYS A 36 14.56 -1.76 -9.42
C LYS A 36 13.63 -1.26 -10.53
N PRO A 37 13.28 0.02 -10.55
CA PRO A 37 12.45 0.56 -11.63
C PRO A 37 13.18 0.55 -12.98
N LEU A 38 12.43 0.36 -14.06
CA LEU A 38 12.89 0.64 -15.43
C LEU A 38 13.11 2.14 -15.61
N VAL A 39 12.17 2.95 -15.10
CA VAL A 39 12.23 4.42 -15.16
C VAL A 39 11.52 5.07 -14.00
N PHE A 40 12.11 6.14 -13.49
CA PHE A 40 11.45 7.10 -12.61
C PHE A 40 10.68 8.11 -13.46
N ALA A 41 9.38 8.22 -13.23
CA ALA A 41 8.53 9.14 -13.95
C ALA A 41 8.19 10.34 -13.06
N THR A 42 8.45 11.52 -13.59
CA THR A 42 8.19 12.79 -12.89
C THR A 42 7.01 13.53 -13.51
N ARG A 43 6.48 14.54 -12.81
CA ARG A 43 5.50 15.47 -13.40
C ARG A 43 5.99 16.16 -14.68
N ASN A 44 7.31 16.28 -14.88
CA ASN A 44 7.88 16.77 -16.12
C ASN A 44 8.06 15.61 -17.11
N PHE A 45 7.08 15.43 -17.99
CA PHE A 45 7.10 14.33 -18.95
C PHE A 45 8.29 14.38 -19.93
N VAL A 46 8.86 15.55 -20.22
CA VAL A 46 10.06 15.65 -21.07
C VAL A 46 11.24 14.94 -20.39
N ARG A 47 11.41 15.10 -19.07
CA ARG A 47 12.44 14.38 -18.31
C ARG A 47 12.21 12.87 -18.31
N THR A 48 10.95 12.45 -18.13
CA THR A 48 10.56 11.04 -18.20
C THR A 48 10.87 10.45 -19.58
N GLN A 49 10.54 11.17 -20.66
CA GLN A 49 10.81 10.73 -22.03
C GLN A 49 12.31 10.58 -22.30
N LEU A 50 13.14 11.55 -21.87
CA LEU A 50 14.59 11.43 -21.99
C LEU A 50 15.15 10.21 -21.24
N ALA A 51 14.59 9.90 -20.06
CA ALA A 51 14.99 8.72 -19.31
C ALA A 51 14.59 7.40 -20.02
N ILE A 52 13.42 7.37 -20.65
CA ILE A 52 12.98 6.23 -21.48
C ILE A 52 13.88 6.08 -22.71
N ASP A 53 14.28 7.19 -23.34
CA ASP A 53 15.13 7.15 -24.52
C ASP A 53 16.56 6.70 -24.22
N ALA A 54 17.03 6.93 -22.99
CA ALA A 54 18.33 6.49 -22.50
C ALA A 54 18.36 5.04 -21.95
N MET A 55 17.23 4.32 -21.94
CA MET A 55 17.18 2.92 -21.52
C MET A 55 18.05 2.03 -22.43
N THR A 56 18.50 0.89 -21.88
CA THR A 56 19.06 -0.18 -22.71
C THR A 56 17.98 -0.77 -23.62
N GLU A 57 18.34 -1.31 -24.78
CA GLU A 57 17.37 -1.94 -25.70
C GLU A 57 16.52 -3.05 -25.04
N PRO A 58 17.08 -3.94 -24.17
CA PRO A 58 16.27 -4.90 -23.41
C PRO A 58 15.25 -4.26 -22.46
N ASP A 59 15.62 -3.18 -21.79
CA ASP A 59 14.74 -2.46 -20.86
C ASP A 59 13.66 -1.69 -21.62
N LYS A 60 14.04 -1.05 -22.73
CA LYS A 60 13.13 -0.35 -23.63
C LYS A 60 12.10 -1.31 -24.21
N THR A 61 12.54 -2.49 -24.66
CA THR A 61 11.65 -3.57 -25.12
C THR A 61 10.70 -4.01 -24.00
N SER A 62 11.21 -4.19 -22.78
CA SER A 62 10.39 -4.58 -21.62
C SER A 62 9.35 -3.52 -21.26
N PHE A 63 9.72 -2.24 -21.32
CA PHE A 63 8.86 -1.09 -21.07
C PHE A 63 7.74 -0.99 -22.10
N PHE A 64 8.06 -1.06 -23.41
CA PHE A 64 7.06 -0.98 -24.48
C PHE A 64 6.18 -2.24 -24.60
N ALA A 65 6.54 -3.33 -23.93
CA ALA A 65 5.72 -4.52 -23.77
C ALA A 65 4.76 -4.47 -22.57
N LEU A 66 4.69 -3.35 -21.84
CA LEU A 66 3.69 -3.13 -20.79
C LEU A 66 2.36 -2.68 -21.39
N HIS A 67 1.28 -2.90 -20.65
CA HIS A 67 -0.05 -2.55 -21.11
C HIS A 67 -0.24 -1.03 -21.19
N ASN A 68 -0.97 -0.55 -22.21
CA ASN A 68 -1.32 0.87 -22.34
C ASN A 68 -2.83 1.00 -22.58
N VAL A 69 -3.56 1.49 -21.57
CA VAL A 69 -5.01 1.76 -21.68
C VAL A 69 -5.32 3.16 -22.23
N HIS A 70 -4.30 3.99 -22.41
CA HIS A 70 -4.40 5.38 -22.84
C HIS A 70 -3.78 5.55 -24.23
N SER A 71 -4.50 5.11 -25.26
CA SER A 71 -4.10 5.29 -26.66
C SER A 71 -4.36 6.71 -27.19
N ASP A 72 -5.03 7.55 -26.40
CA ASP A 72 -5.34 8.95 -26.70
C ASP A 72 -4.17 9.92 -26.49
N VAL A 73 -3.05 9.42 -25.96
CA VAL A 73 -1.84 10.18 -25.62
C VAL A 73 -0.61 9.46 -26.17
N PRO A 74 0.58 10.12 -26.22
CA PRO A 74 1.81 9.45 -26.66
C PRO A 74 2.06 8.14 -25.89
N THR A 75 2.43 7.08 -26.61
CA THR A 75 2.51 5.70 -26.09
C THR A 75 3.29 5.59 -24.78
N ALA A 76 4.47 6.22 -24.70
CA ALA A 76 5.29 6.22 -23.49
C ALA A 76 4.58 6.87 -22.29
N PHE A 77 3.83 7.96 -22.52
CA PHE A 77 3.02 8.60 -21.48
C PHE A 77 1.87 7.71 -21.04
N GLY A 78 1.18 7.09 -22.00
CA GLY A 78 0.09 6.16 -21.72
C GLY A 78 0.55 4.95 -20.90
N ILE A 79 1.71 4.38 -21.23
CA ILE A 79 2.34 3.30 -20.46
C ILE A 79 2.67 3.76 -19.04
N VAL A 80 3.33 4.91 -18.87
CA VAL A 80 3.64 5.46 -17.54
C VAL A 80 2.37 5.68 -16.72
N ARG A 81 1.33 6.26 -17.33
CA ARG A 81 0.05 6.53 -16.67
C ARG A 81 -0.68 5.26 -16.26
N THR A 82 -0.56 4.19 -17.05
CA THR A 82 -1.20 2.89 -16.77
C THR A 82 -0.45 2.09 -15.69
N ASN A 83 0.89 2.18 -15.65
CA ASN A 83 1.75 1.23 -14.94
C ASN A 83 2.59 1.84 -13.82
N GLY A 84 2.50 3.16 -13.60
CA GLY A 84 3.30 3.88 -12.63
C GLY A 84 2.85 3.59 -11.20
N LEU A 85 3.77 3.08 -10.37
CA LEU A 85 3.54 2.89 -8.93
C LEU A 85 4.12 4.08 -8.16
N PRO A 86 3.42 4.61 -7.15
CA PRO A 86 3.90 5.75 -6.36
C PRO A 86 5.15 5.37 -5.56
N LEU A 87 6.12 6.28 -5.46
CA LEU A 87 7.35 6.09 -4.68
C LEU A 87 7.13 6.33 -3.17
N GLY A 88 6.08 5.71 -2.61
CA GLY A 88 5.61 5.89 -1.24
C GLY A 88 4.40 6.82 -1.09
N ALA A 89 3.80 6.84 0.11
CA ALA A 89 2.46 7.39 0.35
C ALA A 89 2.27 8.89 0.06
N LYS A 90 3.35 9.68 0.02
CA LYS A 90 3.31 11.13 -0.28
C LYS A 90 4.01 11.49 -1.58
N ALA A 91 4.39 10.48 -2.37
CA ALA A 91 5.15 10.71 -3.58
C ALA A 91 4.27 11.32 -4.66
N VAL A 92 4.80 12.37 -5.27
CA VAL A 92 4.23 13.01 -6.46
C VAL A 92 4.72 12.31 -7.73
N ASP A 93 5.90 11.73 -7.65
CA ASP A 93 6.55 10.99 -8.72
C ASP A 93 6.26 9.49 -8.55
N CYS A 94 6.30 8.77 -9.66
CA CYS A 94 6.07 7.32 -9.69
C CYS A 94 7.24 6.63 -10.41
N ALA A 95 7.20 5.31 -10.46
CA ALA A 95 8.11 4.54 -11.29
C ALA A 95 7.40 3.39 -11.98
N VAL A 96 7.98 2.96 -13.10
CA VAL A 96 7.50 1.84 -13.91
C VAL A 96 8.49 0.70 -13.80
N TYR A 97 7.97 -0.53 -13.71
CA TYR A 97 8.73 -1.74 -13.40
C TYR A 97 8.51 -2.81 -14.47
N LYS A 98 9.41 -3.79 -14.57
CA LYS A 98 9.29 -4.84 -15.58
C LYS A 98 8.29 -5.92 -15.13
N VAL A 99 8.35 -6.29 -13.86
CA VAL A 99 7.52 -7.34 -13.25
C VAL A 99 6.41 -6.74 -12.40
N MET A 100 6.71 -5.79 -11.51
CA MET A 100 5.72 -5.21 -10.59
C MET A 100 4.52 -4.58 -11.32
N SER A 101 4.76 -3.94 -12.46
CA SER A 101 3.72 -3.34 -13.31
C SER A 101 2.82 -4.36 -14.02
N ARG A 102 3.05 -5.67 -13.85
CA ARG A 102 2.21 -6.75 -14.42
C ARG A 102 1.31 -7.42 -13.39
N ILE A 103 1.35 -6.97 -12.14
CA ILE A 103 0.51 -7.51 -11.07
C ILE A 103 -0.90 -6.96 -11.23
N ASN A 104 -1.88 -7.85 -11.37
CA ASN A 104 -3.27 -7.47 -11.58
C ASN A 104 -3.94 -6.95 -10.31
N HIS A 105 -5.08 -6.29 -10.52
CA HIS A 105 -5.88 -5.73 -9.43
C HIS A 105 -6.82 -6.73 -8.76
N ALA A 106 -6.93 -6.65 -7.43
CA ALA A 106 -8.13 -7.04 -6.69
C ALA A 106 -8.46 -6.02 -5.59
N CYS A 107 -9.75 -5.86 -5.26
CA CYS A 107 -10.16 -4.98 -4.17
C CYS A 107 -9.86 -5.57 -2.78
N ALA A 108 -9.71 -6.90 -2.70
CA ALA A 108 -9.11 -7.61 -1.57
C ALA A 108 -7.79 -8.22 -2.08
N PRO A 109 -6.68 -7.47 -2.06
CA PRO A 109 -5.40 -7.95 -2.56
C PRO A 109 -4.81 -9.02 -1.64
N ASN A 110 -3.80 -9.74 -2.12
CA ASN A 110 -3.03 -10.67 -1.29
C ASN A 110 -1.57 -10.26 -1.11
N VAL A 111 -1.18 -9.14 -1.74
CA VAL A 111 0.13 -8.51 -1.60
C VAL A 111 0.01 -7.01 -1.43
N HIS A 112 1.02 -6.43 -0.80
CA HIS A 112 1.23 -4.99 -0.69
C HIS A 112 2.64 -4.65 -1.21
N HIS A 113 2.77 -3.52 -1.90
CA HIS A 113 4.05 -3.04 -2.40
C HIS A 113 4.49 -1.79 -1.63
N THR A 114 5.78 -1.72 -1.33
CA THR A 114 6.39 -0.60 -0.60
C THR A 114 7.66 -0.14 -1.28
N TRP A 115 7.77 1.17 -1.49
CA TRP A 115 8.99 1.79 -1.94
C TRP A 115 10.06 1.81 -0.84
N ASN A 116 11.23 1.25 -1.16
CA ASN A 116 12.42 1.29 -0.33
C ASN A 116 13.41 2.33 -0.90
N SER A 117 13.43 3.53 -0.33
CA SER A 117 14.27 4.62 -0.82
C SER A 117 15.76 4.35 -0.62
N LYS A 118 16.14 3.59 0.40
CA LYS A 118 17.54 3.21 0.67
C LYS A 118 18.09 2.32 -0.45
N LYS A 119 17.30 1.34 -0.89
CA LYS A 119 17.67 0.41 -1.97
C LYS A 119 17.34 0.92 -3.36
N LYS A 120 16.47 1.93 -3.45
CA LYS A 120 15.83 2.42 -4.68
C LYS A 120 15.12 1.28 -5.41
N LYS A 121 14.27 0.57 -4.68
CA LYS A 121 13.52 -0.60 -5.16
C LYS A 121 12.09 -0.58 -4.64
N GLU A 122 11.22 -1.27 -5.36
CA GLU A 122 9.90 -1.65 -4.87
C GLU A 122 9.98 -3.05 -4.28
N ASP A 123 9.55 -3.20 -3.03
CA ASP A 123 9.46 -4.48 -2.34
C ASP A 123 7.99 -4.93 -2.31
N LEU A 124 7.74 -6.20 -2.65
CA LEU A 124 6.41 -6.82 -2.68
C LEU A 124 6.31 -7.87 -1.58
N HIS A 125 5.39 -7.65 -0.63
CA HIS A 125 5.18 -8.54 0.50
C HIS A 125 3.80 -9.19 0.44
N ALA A 126 3.73 -10.47 0.79
CA ALA A 126 2.46 -11.17 1.01
C ALA A 126 1.79 -10.66 2.28
N ILE A 127 0.54 -10.19 2.19
CA ILE A 127 -0.24 -9.74 3.37
C ILE A 127 -1.17 -10.84 3.92
N GLN A 128 -1.21 -11.97 3.22
CA GLN A 128 -1.89 -13.20 3.61
C GLN A 128 -1.13 -14.41 3.06
N ASP A 129 -1.44 -15.62 3.51
CA ASP A 129 -0.94 -16.84 2.88
C ASP A 129 -1.50 -16.96 1.45
N ILE A 130 -0.65 -17.33 0.49
CA ILE A 130 -1.00 -17.48 -0.93
C ILE A 130 -0.66 -18.92 -1.33
N ALA A 131 -1.64 -19.67 -1.83
CA ALA A 131 -1.41 -21.06 -2.23
C ALA A 131 -0.68 -21.13 -3.58
N SER A 132 0.06 -22.21 -3.82
CA SER A 132 0.62 -22.50 -5.14
C SER A 132 -0.46 -22.46 -6.23
N GLY A 133 -0.20 -21.74 -7.31
CA GLY A 133 -1.11 -21.57 -8.44
C GLY A 133 -2.05 -20.36 -8.34
N ASP A 134 -2.22 -19.76 -7.17
CA ASP A 134 -3.05 -18.56 -6.99
C ASP A 134 -2.42 -17.33 -7.66
N GLU A 135 -3.29 -16.43 -8.15
CA GLU A 135 -2.86 -15.15 -8.71
C GLU A 135 -2.40 -14.21 -7.58
N ILE A 136 -1.24 -13.60 -7.75
CA ILE A 136 -0.71 -12.54 -6.88
C ILE A 136 -1.32 -11.22 -7.35
N LEU A 137 -2.03 -10.54 -6.45
CA LEU A 137 -2.94 -9.44 -6.75
C LEU A 137 -2.71 -8.27 -5.80
N THR A 138 -2.54 -7.07 -6.35
CA THR A 138 -2.39 -5.81 -5.61
C THR A 138 -3.65 -4.96 -5.71
N SER A 139 -3.78 -3.92 -4.88
CA SER A 139 -4.78 -2.88 -5.09
C SER A 139 -4.23 -1.77 -6.00
N TYR A 140 -5.06 -1.26 -6.92
CA TYR A 140 -4.79 -0.05 -7.71
C TYR A 140 -5.51 1.18 -7.15
N LEU A 141 -6.21 0.98 -6.04
CA LEU A 141 -7.17 1.91 -5.48
C LEU A 141 -6.58 2.56 -4.25
N GLU A 142 -7.00 3.79 -3.99
CA GLU A 142 -6.89 4.35 -2.66
C GLU A 142 -7.74 3.54 -1.66
N PRO A 143 -7.33 3.49 -0.38
CA PRO A 143 -8.10 2.82 0.66
C PRO A 143 -9.50 3.42 0.87
N PHE A 144 -10.38 2.63 1.48
CA PHE A 144 -11.68 3.06 2.02
C PHE A 144 -12.67 3.64 0.98
N LEU A 145 -12.69 3.06 -0.21
CA LEU A 145 -13.67 3.35 -1.26
C LEU A 145 -14.80 2.33 -1.27
N VAL A 146 -16.04 2.80 -1.39
CA VAL A 146 -17.21 1.91 -1.55
C VAL A 146 -17.25 1.33 -2.97
N ARG A 147 -18.01 0.25 -3.18
CA ARG A 147 -17.98 -0.51 -4.44
C ARG A 147 -18.18 0.38 -5.67
N GLU A 148 -19.14 1.31 -5.60
CA GLU A 148 -19.42 2.23 -6.71
C GLU A 148 -18.22 3.10 -7.06
N GLU A 149 -17.58 3.72 -6.05
CA GLU A 149 -16.37 4.53 -6.21
C GLU A 149 -15.20 3.71 -6.76
N ARG A 150 -15.01 2.48 -6.26
CA ARG A 150 -13.98 1.54 -6.77
C ARG A 150 -14.21 1.25 -8.25
N MET A 151 -15.44 0.92 -8.64
CA MET A 151 -15.79 0.60 -10.02
C MET A 151 -15.65 1.80 -10.95
N GLU A 152 -16.12 2.97 -10.54
CA GLU A 152 -15.97 4.20 -11.31
C GLU A 152 -14.49 4.52 -11.55
N PHE A 153 -13.66 4.44 -10.51
CA PHE A 153 -12.23 4.71 -10.62
C PHE A 153 -11.53 3.73 -11.58
N LEU A 154 -11.81 2.43 -11.48
CA LEU A 154 -11.20 1.41 -12.35
C LEU A 154 -11.65 1.57 -13.81
N ARG A 155 -12.95 1.81 -14.05
CA ARG A 155 -13.44 2.08 -15.41
C ARG A 155 -12.81 3.33 -16.01
N LYS A 156 -12.69 4.39 -15.21
CA LYS A 156 -12.15 5.67 -15.67
C LYS A 156 -10.66 5.60 -16.00
N ASN A 157 -9.87 5.00 -15.11
CA ASN A 157 -8.41 5.04 -15.18
C ASN A 157 -7.79 3.80 -15.83
N PHE A 158 -8.38 2.62 -15.65
CA PHE A 158 -7.82 1.34 -16.12
C PHE A 158 -8.69 0.62 -17.16
N LYS A 159 -9.86 1.17 -17.50
CA LYS A 159 -10.74 0.69 -18.58
C LYS A 159 -11.22 -0.77 -18.41
N PHE A 160 -11.35 -1.24 -17.18
CA PHE A 160 -11.91 -2.57 -16.88
C PHE A 160 -12.91 -2.52 -15.72
N GLU A 161 -13.70 -3.59 -15.59
CA GLU A 161 -14.57 -3.84 -14.44
C GLU A 161 -13.99 -4.93 -13.54
N CYS A 162 -13.94 -4.66 -12.23
CA CYS A 162 -13.39 -5.61 -11.27
C CYS A 162 -14.39 -6.73 -10.97
N HIS A 163 -13.92 -7.98 -11.06
CA HIS A 163 -14.70 -9.18 -10.76
C HIS A 163 -14.11 -9.98 -9.59
N CYS A 164 -13.31 -9.34 -8.72
CA CYS A 164 -12.83 -9.99 -7.50
C CYS A 164 -13.99 -10.37 -6.56
N SER A 165 -13.71 -11.19 -5.54
CA SER A 165 -14.70 -11.67 -4.57
C SER A 165 -15.58 -10.54 -3.98
N LEU A 166 -14.98 -9.43 -3.55
CA LEU A 166 -15.71 -8.28 -3.01
C LEU A 166 -16.63 -7.58 -4.03
N CYS A 167 -16.27 -7.63 -5.30
CA CYS A 167 -17.02 -6.95 -6.36
C CYS A 167 -18.10 -7.85 -6.99
N ALA A 168 -17.84 -9.15 -7.02
CA ALA A 168 -18.76 -10.20 -7.47
C ALA A 168 -19.86 -10.50 -6.45
N ALA A 169 -19.61 -10.26 -5.16
CA ALA A 169 -20.60 -10.36 -4.08
C ALA A 169 -20.74 -9.02 -3.33
N PRO A 170 -21.48 -8.03 -3.89
CA PRO A 170 -21.69 -6.74 -3.25
C PRO A 170 -22.39 -6.89 -1.90
N SER A 171 -21.90 -6.19 -0.86
CA SER A 171 -22.54 -6.12 0.46
C SER A 171 -22.76 -4.66 0.87
N PRO A 172 -24.02 -4.23 1.06
CA PRO A 172 -24.33 -2.92 1.64
C PRO A 172 -23.69 -2.71 3.01
N GLU A 173 -23.59 -3.77 3.82
CA GLU A 173 -22.96 -3.75 5.15
C GLU A 173 -21.46 -3.44 5.04
N TYR A 174 -20.75 -4.07 4.09
CA TYR A 174 -19.35 -3.78 3.81
C TYR A 174 -19.15 -2.31 3.42
N ASP A 175 -19.97 -1.79 2.50
CA ASP A 175 -19.87 -0.40 2.05
C ASP A 175 -20.21 0.59 3.18
N LEU A 176 -21.16 0.27 4.06
CA LEU A 176 -21.44 1.06 5.26
C LEU A 176 -20.26 1.07 6.24
N THR A 177 -19.62 -0.08 6.46
CA THR A 177 -18.41 -0.18 7.28
C THR A 177 -17.29 0.67 6.72
N VAL A 178 -17.04 0.60 5.41
CA VAL A 178 -16.03 1.44 4.73
C VAL A 178 -16.33 2.93 4.90
N LYS A 179 -17.59 3.37 4.74
CA LYS A 179 -17.99 4.77 4.99
C LYS A 179 -17.72 5.19 6.45
N ARG A 180 -18.01 4.31 7.41
CA ARG A 180 -17.74 4.58 8.83
C ARG A 180 -16.25 4.70 9.12
N VAL A 181 -15.42 3.83 8.55
CA VAL A 181 -13.95 3.93 8.64
C VAL A 181 -13.49 5.31 8.17
N LYS A 182 -13.96 5.76 7.00
CA LYS A 182 -13.61 7.08 6.45
C LYS A 182 -14.02 8.22 7.39
N ILE A 183 -15.26 8.21 7.89
CA ILE A 183 -15.76 9.22 8.83
C ILE A 183 -14.91 9.26 10.11
N CYS A 184 -14.65 8.10 10.72
CA CYS A 184 -13.85 8.03 11.95
C CYS A 184 -12.41 8.49 11.69
N SER A 185 -11.81 8.12 10.55
CA SER A 185 -10.48 8.58 10.13
C SER A 185 -10.41 10.11 10.04
N ASP A 186 -11.39 10.76 9.40
CA ASP A 186 -11.45 12.22 9.29
C ASP A 186 -11.62 12.90 10.67
N LEU A 187 -12.40 12.27 11.56
CA LEU A 187 -12.63 12.76 12.92
C LEU A 187 -11.39 12.61 13.81
N ILE A 188 -10.60 11.55 13.66
CA ILE A 188 -9.31 11.38 14.37
C ILE A 188 -8.44 12.61 14.11
N MET A 189 -8.23 12.95 12.84
CA MET A 189 -7.40 14.08 12.41
C MET A 189 -7.91 15.43 12.93
N THR A 190 -9.23 15.64 12.89
CA THR A 190 -9.85 16.90 13.29
C THR A 190 -9.90 17.08 14.82
N CYS A 191 -10.11 16.00 15.57
CA CYS A 191 -10.32 16.06 17.02
C CYS A 191 -9.03 15.88 17.83
N ALA A 192 -7.93 15.39 17.26
CA ALA A 192 -6.75 14.97 18.02
C ALA A 192 -6.23 16.02 19.01
N SER A 193 -6.23 17.31 18.63
CA SER A 193 -5.71 18.39 19.48
C SER A 193 -6.72 19.00 20.45
N SER A 194 -8.01 18.71 20.32
CA SER A 194 -9.08 19.30 21.14
C SER A 194 -9.79 18.27 22.02
N HIS A 195 -9.92 17.03 21.54
CA HIS A 195 -10.66 15.95 22.18
C HIS A 195 -9.89 14.61 22.09
N PRO A 196 -8.69 14.51 22.67
CA PRO A 196 -7.79 13.36 22.47
C PRO A 196 -8.40 12.02 22.87
N ARG A 197 -9.19 11.97 23.95
CA ARG A 197 -9.90 10.75 24.35
C ARG A 197 -10.92 10.29 23.31
N LYS A 198 -11.64 11.21 22.67
CA LYS A 198 -12.56 10.87 21.58
C LYS A 198 -11.79 10.40 20.34
N SER A 199 -10.65 11.02 20.02
CA SER A 199 -9.81 10.55 18.92
C SER A 199 -9.29 9.13 19.16
N ILE A 200 -8.87 8.78 20.38
CA ILE A 200 -8.50 7.40 20.72
C ILE A 200 -9.69 6.43 20.60
N GLN A 201 -10.90 6.86 20.97
CA GLN A 201 -12.11 6.06 20.76
C GLN A 201 -12.35 5.80 19.27
N PHE A 202 -12.19 6.82 18.41
CA PHE A 202 -12.30 6.65 16.96
C PHE A 202 -11.20 5.75 16.38
N VAL A 203 -9.95 5.83 16.88
CA VAL A 203 -8.88 4.89 16.49
C VAL A 203 -9.30 3.45 16.79
N ARG A 204 -9.77 3.18 18.01
CA ARG A 204 -10.26 1.86 18.41
C ARG A 204 -11.45 1.39 17.55
N GLU A 205 -12.38 2.29 17.25
CA GLU A 205 -13.53 2.00 16.38
C GLU A 205 -13.10 1.65 14.96
N VAL A 206 -12.18 2.42 14.36
CA VAL A 206 -11.64 2.13 13.03
C VAL A 206 -10.98 0.75 13.00
N LEU A 207 -10.14 0.43 13.98
CA LEU A 207 -9.46 -0.87 14.03
C LEU A 207 -10.46 -2.03 14.08
N ALA A 208 -11.51 -1.91 14.90
CA ALA A 208 -12.58 -2.91 14.98
C ALA A 208 -13.39 -3.02 13.68
N LEU A 209 -13.66 -1.88 13.02
CA LEU A 209 -14.32 -1.86 11.72
C LEU A 209 -13.46 -2.56 10.66
N LEU A 210 -12.16 -2.26 10.61
CA LEU A 210 -11.21 -2.90 9.69
C LEU A 210 -11.15 -4.42 9.91
N ASP A 211 -11.11 -4.87 11.17
CA ASP A 211 -11.17 -6.30 11.49
C ASP A 211 -12.41 -7.00 10.91
N SER A 212 -13.56 -6.32 10.94
CA SER A 212 -14.80 -6.89 10.38
C SER A 212 -14.79 -7.02 8.85
N ILE A 213 -13.86 -6.38 8.14
CA ILE A 213 -13.76 -6.36 6.67
C ILE A 213 -12.42 -6.89 6.14
N GLY A 214 -11.67 -7.66 6.95
CA GLY A 214 -10.45 -8.35 6.52
C GLY A 214 -9.17 -7.92 7.24
N GLY A 215 -9.22 -6.81 8.00
CA GLY A 215 -8.13 -6.39 8.89
C GLY A 215 -6.97 -5.66 8.22
N GLU A 216 -7.07 -5.33 6.93
CA GLU A 216 -6.04 -4.57 6.20
C GLU A 216 -6.04 -3.08 6.55
N GLY A 217 -4.92 -2.40 6.29
CA GLY A 217 -4.83 -0.93 6.39
C GLY A 217 -4.76 -0.37 7.82
N LYS A 218 -4.37 -1.17 8.80
CA LYS A 218 -4.33 -0.77 10.23
C LYS A 218 -3.11 0.06 10.63
N THR A 219 -1.97 -0.12 9.95
CA THR A 219 -0.69 0.52 10.28
C THR A 219 -0.79 2.03 10.52
N PRO A 220 -1.49 2.83 9.68
CA PRO A 220 -1.67 4.27 9.94
C PRO A 220 -2.41 4.58 11.25
N PHE A 221 -3.39 3.77 11.64
CA PHE A 221 -4.19 4.01 12.84
C PHE A 221 -3.46 3.63 14.13
N TYR A 222 -2.53 2.67 14.08
CA TYR A 222 -1.59 2.45 15.18
C TYR A 222 -0.66 3.65 15.36
N TYR A 223 -0.21 4.27 14.26
CA TYR A 223 0.55 5.51 14.33
C TYR A 223 -0.28 6.67 14.89
N ASP A 224 -1.56 6.79 14.51
CA ASP A 224 -2.49 7.78 15.10
C ASP A 224 -2.62 7.64 16.61
N GLY A 225 -2.87 6.41 17.09
CA GLY A 225 -2.93 6.12 18.53
C GLY A 225 -1.63 6.50 19.25
N TYR A 226 -0.49 6.14 18.67
CA TYR A 226 0.83 6.49 19.17
C TYR A 226 1.05 8.00 19.26
N GLN A 227 0.84 8.74 18.16
CA GLN A 227 1.13 10.18 18.11
C GLN A 227 0.22 10.97 19.07
N ILE A 228 -1.04 10.57 19.22
CA ILE A 228 -1.98 11.23 20.14
C ILE A 228 -1.51 11.00 21.58
N CYS A 229 -1.20 9.77 21.97
CA CYS A 229 -0.73 9.46 23.32
C CYS A 229 0.60 10.15 23.64
N ALA A 230 1.56 10.13 22.70
CA ALA A 230 2.84 10.80 22.85
C ALA A 230 2.68 12.32 23.01
N MET A 231 1.79 12.94 22.23
CA MET A 231 1.50 14.38 22.29
C MET A 231 0.98 14.82 23.66
N TYR A 232 0.10 14.03 24.29
CA TYR A 232 -0.49 14.31 25.60
C TYR A 232 0.29 13.70 26.78
N GLY A 233 1.48 13.16 26.54
CA GLY A 233 2.36 12.66 27.59
C GLY A 233 1.87 11.36 28.27
N ASP A 234 0.94 10.63 27.66
CA ASP A 234 0.56 9.28 28.09
C ASP A 234 1.53 8.25 27.49
N TYR A 235 2.77 8.27 27.98
CA TYR A 235 3.85 7.47 27.39
C TYR A 235 3.68 5.97 27.63
N THR A 236 2.96 5.56 28.67
CA THR A 236 2.64 4.15 28.91
C THR A 236 1.73 3.65 27.80
N PHE A 237 0.64 4.36 27.52
CA PHE A 237 -0.27 3.94 26.46
C PHE A 237 0.32 4.15 25.05
N ALA A 238 1.15 5.19 24.86
CA ALA A 238 1.92 5.37 23.62
C ALA A 238 2.85 4.17 23.34
N GLN A 239 3.42 3.55 24.37
CA GLN A 239 4.28 2.38 24.21
C GLN A 239 3.53 1.19 23.60
N GLU A 240 2.28 0.96 24.02
CA GLU A 240 1.44 -0.12 23.49
C GLU A 240 1.14 0.10 22.00
N TRP A 241 0.73 1.32 21.64
CA TRP A 241 0.51 1.69 20.24
C TRP A 241 1.77 1.59 19.38
N ALA A 242 2.92 2.01 19.90
CA ALA A 242 4.19 1.94 19.18
C ALA A 242 4.63 0.49 18.89
N ASN A 243 4.32 -0.45 19.80
CA ASN A 243 4.60 -1.86 19.60
C ASN A 243 3.72 -2.45 18.49
N LEU A 244 2.41 -2.17 18.53
CA LEU A 244 1.47 -2.58 17.48
C LEU A 244 1.82 -1.98 16.12
N LEU A 245 2.24 -0.71 16.09
CA LEU A 245 2.72 -0.04 14.89
C LEU A 245 3.93 -0.76 14.28
N LEU A 246 4.94 -1.10 15.10
CA LEU A 246 6.13 -1.79 14.64
C LEU A 246 5.80 -3.19 14.11
N GLU A 247 4.98 -3.96 14.84
CA GLU A 247 4.56 -5.30 14.43
C GLU A 247 3.79 -5.27 13.10
N SER A 248 2.83 -4.35 12.96
CA SER A 248 2.07 -4.17 11.73
C SER A 248 2.95 -3.76 10.56
N TYR A 249 3.88 -2.82 10.79
CA TYR A 249 4.80 -2.36 9.75
C TYR A 249 5.77 -3.45 9.26
N LEU A 250 6.26 -4.30 10.17
CA LEU A 250 7.14 -5.42 9.81
C LEU A 250 6.46 -6.39 8.84
N MET A 251 5.14 -6.59 8.98
CA MET A 251 4.36 -7.42 8.06
C MET A 251 4.19 -6.76 6.69
N ASP A 252 4.08 -5.44 6.64
CA ASP A 252 3.81 -4.69 5.40
C ASP A 252 5.09 -4.42 4.58
N ALA A 253 6.24 -4.23 5.25
CA ALA A 253 7.43 -3.63 4.66
C ALA A 253 8.77 -4.23 5.12
N GLY A 254 8.78 -5.16 6.08
CA GLY A 254 10.01 -5.75 6.61
C GLY A 254 10.91 -4.80 7.41
N GLU A 255 12.04 -5.33 7.91
CA GLU A 255 13.04 -4.57 8.70
C GLU A 255 13.86 -3.58 7.84
N ASP A 256 13.94 -3.82 6.54
CA ASP A 256 14.69 -3.02 5.59
C ASP A 256 13.88 -1.85 5.02
N GLY A 257 12.58 -1.77 5.33
CA GLY A 257 11.72 -0.67 4.95
C GLY A 257 12.17 0.68 5.52
N ASP A 258 11.68 1.76 4.89
CA ASP A 258 12.13 3.12 5.19
C ASP A 258 11.80 3.58 6.61
N GLU A 259 10.62 3.20 7.12
CA GLU A 259 10.13 3.64 8.43
C GLU A 259 10.49 2.70 9.59
N TYR A 260 11.16 1.57 9.32
CA TYR A 260 11.49 0.57 10.35
C TYR A 260 12.26 1.18 11.52
N GLU A 261 13.37 1.88 11.24
CA GLU A 261 14.21 2.50 12.28
C GLU A 261 13.45 3.56 13.08
N ARG A 262 12.49 4.26 12.45
CA ARG A 262 11.65 5.25 13.11
C ARG A 262 10.68 4.58 14.07
N TYR A 263 9.97 3.55 13.62
CA TYR A 263 8.99 2.84 14.45
C TYR A 263 9.66 1.99 15.53
N LEU A 264 10.83 1.42 15.25
CA LEU A 264 11.67 0.77 16.25
C LEU A 264 12.06 1.74 17.36
N ARG A 265 12.46 2.97 16.99
CA ARG A 265 12.78 4.02 17.98
C ARG A 265 11.57 4.39 18.83
N TYR A 266 10.38 4.53 18.22
CA TYR A 266 9.14 4.79 18.94
C TYR A 266 8.82 3.67 19.94
N SER A 267 9.00 2.41 19.53
CA SER A 267 8.80 1.24 20.40
C SER A 267 9.83 1.12 21.53
N LYS A 268 11.03 1.70 21.40
CA LYS A 268 12.05 1.70 22.46
C LYS A 268 11.95 2.92 23.38
N ASN A 269 11.44 4.03 22.84
CA ASN A 269 11.30 5.28 23.55
C ASN A 269 10.11 6.07 22.99
N PRO A 270 8.92 5.95 23.61
CA PRO A 270 7.71 6.64 23.16
C PRO A 270 7.84 8.17 23.18
N ARG A 271 8.79 8.72 23.94
CA ARG A 271 9.09 10.17 23.98
C ARG A 271 9.89 10.67 22.79
N SER A 272 10.37 9.79 21.91
CA SER A 272 11.18 10.17 20.74
C SER A 272 10.37 10.78 19.59
N HIS A 273 9.04 10.86 19.71
CA HIS A 273 8.19 11.61 18.78
C HIS A 273 8.49 13.11 18.87
N GLU A 274 8.51 13.80 17.73
CA GLU A 274 8.76 15.25 17.67
C GLU A 274 7.71 16.08 18.43
N ARG A 275 6.48 15.56 18.56
CA ARG A 275 5.39 16.20 19.31
C ARG A 275 5.28 15.73 20.76
N ALA A 276 6.21 14.93 21.26
CA ALA A 276 6.09 14.33 22.58
C ALA A 276 5.95 15.41 23.68
N GLY A 277 4.85 15.34 24.44
CA GLY A 277 4.57 16.27 25.55
C GLY A 277 4.32 17.72 25.13
N CYS A 278 4.02 18.01 23.86
CA CYS A 278 3.71 19.37 23.43
C CYS A 278 2.31 19.85 23.84
N ALA A 279 1.43 18.94 24.28
CA ALA A 279 0.10 19.25 24.79
C ALA A 279 0.01 19.03 26.33
N PRO A 280 -0.99 19.64 27.01
CA PRO A 280 -1.20 19.43 28.44
C PRO A 280 -1.37 17.94 28.76
N ARG A 281 -0.69 17.45 29.80
CA ARG A 281 -0.68 16.03 30.14
C ARG A 281 -2.10 15.48 30.39
N GLN A 282 -2.45 14.36 29.75
CA GLN A 282 -3.70 13.63 29.98
C GLN A 282 -3.45 12.12 29.98
N ILE A 283 -4.27 11.36 30.71
CA ILE A 283 -4.33 9.90 30.62
C ILE A 283 -5.47 9.53 29.67
N LEU A 284 -5.16 8.74 28.64
CA LEU A 284 -5.99 8.43 27.48
C LEU A 284 -6.35 6.94 27.34
N SER A 285 -5.80 6.07 28.19
CA SER A 285 -6.12 4.64 28.24
C SER A 285 -7.62 4.35 28.44
#